data_AF-A0A9D4RPL5-F1
#
_entry.id   AF-A0A9D4RPL5-F1
#
_cell.length_a   1.000
_cell.length_b   1.000
_cell.length_c   1.000
_cell.angle_alpha   90.00
_cell.angle_beta   90.00
_cell.angle_gamma   90.00
#
_symmetry.space_group_name_H-M   'P 1'
#
loop_
_entity.id
_entity.type
_entity.pdbx_description
1 polymer ?
#
loop_
_entity_poly.entity_id
_entity_poly.type
_entity_poly.pdbx_seq_one_letter_code
_entity_poly.pdbx_strand_id
1 'polypeptide(L)'
;MMTQKGSNDLAVNTEQDTPMLTKKGSNDLAVNTEHETPMLTQKGSNDLAVNTEHNTSMLTQKGSNDLTVNTEHNTSMLKQKGIYDLVVNTEHNTSLLTQKGSNDFAVNSEHDTSMLTQKGSNDLDVNTQSTIHPY
;
A
#
# COMPACT_ATOMS: atom_id res chain seq x y z
N MET A 1 15.29 -0.88 -11.84
CA MET A 1 15.01 -1.71 -10.65
C MET A 1 16.11 -1.50 -9.61
N MET A 2 15.74 -1.06 -8.39
CA MET A 2 16.66 -0.86 -7.27
C MET A 2 16.42 -1.94 -6.20
N THR A 3 17.48 -2.58 -5.71
CA THR A 3 17.39 -3.57 -4.62
C THR A 3 18.26 -3.14 -3.44
N GLN A 4 17.68 -3.12 -2.24
CA GLN A 4 18.40 -2.77 -1.02
C GLN A 4 18.25 -3.86 0.05
N LYS A 5 19.29 -4.00 0.88
CA LYS A 5 19.36 -4.93 2.01
C LYS A 5 19.84 -4.21 3.26
N GLY A 6 19.39 -4.65 4.42
CA GLY A 6 19.79 -4.10 5.71
C GLY A 6 18.75 -3.14 6.26
N SER A 7 19.20 -2.18 7.07
CA SER A 7 18.32 -1.14 7.62
C SER A 7 18.61 0.19 6.98
N ASN A 8 17.69 0.70 6.17
CA ASN A 8 17.87 1.95 5.43
C ASN A 8 16.55 2.67 5.17
N ASP A 9 16.63 3.98 5.31
CA ASP A 9 15.55 4.90 4.95
C ASP A 9 15.72 5.32 3.50
N LEU A 10 14.64 5.39 2.74
CA LEU A 10 14.67 5.90 1.37
C LEU A 10 13.45 6.78 1.12
N ALA A 11 13.67 7.92 0.47
CA ALA A 11 12.62 8.70 -0.16
C ALA A 11 12.77 8.61 -1.68
N VAL A 12 11.67 8.38 -2.39
CA VAL A 12 11.60 8.33 -3.85
C VAL A 12 10.53 9.28 -4.32
N ASN A 13 10.92 10.24 -5.15
CA ASN A 13 10.01 11.16 -5.82
C ASN A 13 10.22 11.02 -7.33
N THR A 14 9.16 10.67 -8.07
CA THR A 14 9.24 10.50 -9.53
C THR A 14 7.98 11.04 -10.21
N GLU A 15 8.16 11.84 -11.25
CA GLU A 15 7.07 12.45 -12.04
C GLU A 15 6.79 11.72 -13.38
N GLN A 16 7.75 10.94 -13.89
CA GLN A 16 7.70 10.32 -15.24
C GLN A 16 8.43 8.96 -15.30
N ASP A 17 8.79 8.39 -14.15
CA ASP A 17 9.51 7.12 -14.06
C ASP A 17 8.68 6.09 -13.28
N THR A 18 8.76 4.83 -13.69
CA THR A 18 8.15 3.70 -12.99
C THR A 18 9.13 3.09 -11.97
N PRO A 19 9.15 3.54 -10.70
CA PRO A 19 10.10 3.01 -9.74
C PRO A 19 9.76 1.55 -9.43
N MET A 20 10.72 0.67 -9.72
CA MET A 20 10.68 -0.74 -9.31
C MET A 20 11.67 -0.95 -8.15
N LEU A 21 11.13 -1.14 -6.94
CA LEU A 21 11.90 -1.16 -5.71
C LEU A 21 11.71 -2.46 -4.94
N THR A 22 12.82 -3.06 -4.52
CA THR A 22 12.82 -4.26 -3.68
C THR A 22 13.68 -4.04 -2.43
N LYS A 23 13.07 -4.03 -1.25
CA LYS A 23 13.77 -3.88 0.04
C LYS A 23 13.68 -5.16 0.88
N LYS A 24 14.77 -5.48 1.59
CA LYS A 24 14.85 -6.59 2.55
C LYS A 24 15.53 -6.13 3.85
N GLY A 25 14.88 -6.34 5.00
CA GLY A 25 15.42 -5.98 6.31
C GLY A 25 14.45 -5.11 7.08
N SER A 26 14.97 -4.12 7.81
CA SER A 26 14.14 -3.15 8.54
C SER A 26 14.22 -1.78 7.89
N ASN A 27 13.22 -1.35 7.14
CA ASN A 27 13.37 -0.18 6.28
C ASN A 27 12.18 0.76 6.36
N ASP A 28 12.48 2.05 6.29
CA ASP A 28 11.48 3.08 6.08
C ASP A 28 11.53 3.53 4.63
N LEU A 29 10.36 3.65 4.00
CA LEU A 29 10.26 4.05 2.60
C LEU A 29 9.13 5.06 2.44
N ALA A 30 9.47 6.22 1.88
CA ALA A 30 8.49 7.19 1.40
C ALA A 30 8.54 7.22 -0.13
N VAL A 31 7.38 7.09 -0.78
CA VAL A 31 7.26 7.15 -2.23
C VAL A 31 6.19 8.17 -2.59
N ASN A 32 6.57 9.17 -3.38
CA ASN A 32 5.64 10.11 -4.00
C ASN A 32 5.76 9.97 -5.52
N THR A 33 4.64 9.66 -6.19
CA THR A 33 4.62 9.59 -7.66
C THR A 33 3.42 10.30 -8.25
N GLU A 34 3.61 10.87 -9.42
CA GLU A 34 2.55 11.46 -10.26
C GLU A 34 2.59 10.80 -11.64
N HIS A 35 1.43 10.46 -12.22
CA HIS A 35 1.24 9.85 -13.55
C HIS A 35 1.93 8.51 -13.90
N GLU A 36 2.41 7.75 -12.93
CA GLU A 36 3.20 6.53 -13.08
C GLU A 36 2.70 5.29 -12.34
N THR A 37 3.40 4.17 -12.56
CA THR A 37 3.04 2.87 -11.97
C THR A 37 4.11 2.32 -11.02
N PRO A 38 4.16 2.77 -9.75
CA PRO A 38 5.15 2.28 -8.81
C PRO A 38 4.94 0.80 -8.46
N MET A 39 6.02 0.04 -8.47
CA MET A 39 6.05 -1.37 -8.05
C MET A 39 7.00 -1.57 -6.88
N LEU A 40 6.45 -1.79 -5.68
CA LEU A 40 7.24 -1.95 -4.46
C LEU A 40 7.09 -3.36 -3.89
N THR A 41 8.22 -3.97 -3.55
CA THR A 41 8.29 -5.26 -2.85
C THR A 41 9.13 -5.13 -1.58
N GLN A 42 8.53 -5.37 -0.43
CA GLN A 42 9.22 -5.29 0.87
C GLN A 42 9.16 -6.62 1.62
N LYS A 43 10.27 -6.97 2.28
CA LYS A 43 10.35 -8.13 3.17
C LYS A 43 11.09 -7.81 4.46
N GLY A 44 10.42 -8.02 5.60
CA GLY A 44 11.00 -7.82 6.93
C GLY A 44 10.09 -6.96 7.80
N SER A 45 10.68 -6.02 8.54
CA SER A 45 9.99 -5.07 9.41
C SER A 45 10.03 -3.68 8.77
N ASN A 46 9.02 -3.25 8.02
CA ASN A 46 9.13 -2.04 7.21
C ASN A 46 7.98 -1.08 7.42
N ASP A 47 8.29 0.21 7.38
CA ASP A 47 7.30 1.27 7.36
C ASP A 47 7.28 1.89 5.98
N LEU A 48 6.09 2.06 5.42
CA LEU A 48 5.91 2.55 4.07
C LEU A 48 4.84 3.64 4.03
N ALA A 49 5.21 4.80 3.52
CA ALA A 49 4.29 5.86 3.14
C ALA A 49 4.29 5.98 1.61
N VAL A 50 3.10 5.91 1.01
CA VAL A 50 2.91 6.05 -0.44
C VAL A 50 1.91 7.15 -0.69
N ASN A 51 2.32 8.17 -1.44
CA ASN A 51 1.41 9.18 -1.98
C ASN A 51 1.43 9.08 -3.50
N THR A 52 0.26 8.92 -4.12
CA THR A 52 0.17 8.83 -5.59
C THR A 52 -1.01 9.60 -6.14
N GLU A 53 -0.78 10.28 -7.25
CA GLU A 53 -1.81 10.98 -8.01
C GLU A 53 -1.83 10.48 -9.47
N HIS A 54 -3.01 10.12 -10.00
CA HIS A 54 -3.21 9.71 -11.40
C HIS A 54 -2.44 8.44 -11.87
N ASN A 55 -2.41 7.41 -11.02
CA ASN A 55 -1.46 6.28 -11.06
C ASN A 55 -2.12 4.90 -10.96
N THR A 56 -1.32 3.89 -11.29
CA THR A 56 -1.61 2.51 -10.89
C THR A 56 -0.49 1.95 -10.03
N SER A 57 -0.75 1.68 -8.75
CA SER A 57 0.27 1.21 -7.82
C SER A 57 0.14 -0.28 -7.51
N MET A 58 1.30 -0.98 -7.46
CA MET A 58 1.38 -2.36 -7.01
C MET A 58 2.34 -2.51 -5.84
N LEU A 59 1.79 -2.92 -4.69
CA LEU A 59 2.50 -3.05 -3.43
C LEU A 59 2.45 -4.49 -2.95
N THR A 60 3.61 -5.09 -2.68
CA THR A 60 3.72 -6.42 -2.08
C THR A 60 4.61 -6.39 -0.84
N GLN A 61 4.05 -6.76 0.31
CA GLN A 61 4.78 -6.76 1.57
C GLN A 61 4.75 -8.14 2.24
N LYS A 62 5.84 -8.49 2.94
CA LYS A 62 5.94 -9.72 3.72
C LYS A 62 6.68 -9.50 5.04
N GLY A 63 6.04 -9.78 6.17
CA GLY A 63 6.63 -9.65 7.51
C GLY A 63 5.75 -8.80 8.42
N SER A 64 6.35 -7.98 9.28
CA SER A 64 5.64 -6.99 10.10
C SER A 64 5.74 -5.65 9.40
N ASN A 65 4.66 -5.02 8.95
CA ASN A 65 4.83 -3.76 8.22
C ASN A 65 3.68 -2.80 8.49
N ASP A 66 4.04 -1.53 8.60
CA ASP A 66 3.09 -0.44 8.70
C ASP A 66 3.02 0.25 7.34
N LEU A 67 1.81 0.46 6.84
CA LEU A 67 1.59 1.05 5.54
C LEU A 67 0.55 2.16 5.62
N THR A 68 0.96 3.36 5.20
CA THR A 68 0.04 4.46 4.92
C THR A 68 0.02 4.72 3.41
N VAL A 69 -1.18 4.72 2.82
CA VAL A 69 -1.39 5.03 1.40
C VAL A 69 -2.34 6.21 1.28
N ASN A 70 -1.92 7.25 0.57
CA ASN A 70 -2.79 8.33 0.14
C ASN A 70 -2.83 8.37 -1.39
N THR A 71 -4.01 8.28 -1.97
CA THR A 71 -4.19 8.11 -3.40
C THR A 71 -5.35 8.97 -3.91
N GLU A 72 -5.12 9.76 -4.94
CA GLU A 72 -6.17 10.46 -5.70
C GLU A 72 -6.18 10.01 -7.18
N HIS A 73 -7.34 9.61 -7.70
CA HIS A 73 -7.52 9.22 -9.12
C HIS A 73 -6.68 8.00 -9.56
N ASN A 74 -6.63 6.95 -8.75
CA ASN A 74 -5.76 5.78 -8.94
C ASN A 74 -6.48 4.43 -9.00
N THR A 75 -5.73 3.44 -9.46
CA THR A 75 -5.99 2.03 -9.19
C THR A 75 -4.87 1.45 -8.33
N SER A 76 -5.19 0.81 -7.21
CA SER A 76 -4.20 0.26 -6.30
C SER A 76 -4.39 -1.23 -6.05
N MET A 77 -3.30 -1.99 -6.13
CA MET A 77 -3.27 -3.39 -5.75
C MET A 77 -2.27 -3.62 -4.61
N LEU A 78 -2.77 -4.08 -3.47
CA LEU A 78 -1.95 -4.35 -2.29
C LEU A 78 -2.05 -5.82 -1.89
N LYS A 79 -0.88 -6.45 -1.72
CA LYS A 79 -0.75 -7.83 -1.24
C LYS A 79 0.14 -7.87 0.00
N GLN A 80 -0.41 -8.37 1.10
CA GLN A 80 0.27 -8.39 2.40
C GLN A 80 0.24 -9.79 3.03
N LYS A 81 1.35 -10.20 3.67
CA LYS A 81 1.47 -11.48 4.37
C LYS A 81 2.34 -11.45 5.64
N GLY A 82 1.74 -11.65 6.82
CA GLY A 82 2.37 -11.39 8.11
C GLY A 82 1.51 -10.54 9.06
N ILE A 83 2.10 -9.57 9.74
CA ILE A 83 1.42 -8.66 10.68
C ILE A 83 1.41 -7.27 10.03
N TYR A 84 0.26 -6.61 9.97
CA TYR A 84 0.16 -5.31 9.30
C TYR A 84 -0.78 -4.35 9.97
N ASP A 85 -0.34 -3.11 10.02
CA ASP A 85 -1.22 -1.97 10.22
C ASP A 85 -1.28 -1.22 8.90
N LEU A 86 -2.50 -1.05 8.39
CA LEU A 86 -2.76 -0.41 7.10
C LEU A 86 -3.71 0.77 7.30
N VAL A 87 -3.33 1.92 6.77
CA VAL A 87 -4.18 3.10 6.65
C VAL A 87 -4.24 3.48 5.18
N VAL A 88 -5.45 3.59 4.63
CA VAL A 88 -5.69 3.97 3.24
C VAL A 88 -6.62 5.16 3.21
N ASN A 89 -6.16 6.27 2.62
CA ASN A 89 -6.98 7.43 2.29
C ASN A 89 -7.07 7.56 0.77
N THR A 90 -8.29 7.50 0.24
CA THR A 90 -8.54 7.44 -1.21
C THR A 90 -9.64 8.42 -1.63
N GLU A 91 -9.44 9.09 -2.76
CA GLU A 91 -10.47 9.84 -3.49
C GLU A 91 -10.53 9.45 -4.99
N HIS A 92 -11.71 9.01 -5.46
CA HIS A 92 -11.98 8.45 -6.80
C HIS A 92 -11.00 7.35 -7.27
N ASN A 93 -10.99 6.23 -6.57
CA ASN A 93 -10.07 5.11 -6.75
C ASN A 93 -10.78 3.77 -6.87
N THR A 94 -10.04 2.82 -7.43
CA THR A 94 -10.34 1.39 -7.33
C THR A 94 -9.22 0.68 -6.59
N SER A 95 -9.54 0.01 -5.48
CA SER A 95 -8.57 -0.66 -4.62
C SER A 95 -8.84 -2.15 -4.52
N LEU A 96 -7.83 -2.98 -4.77
CA LEU A 96 -7.84 -4.42 -4.52
C LEU A 96 -6.82 -4.78 -3.44
N LEU A 97 -7.33 -5.30 -2.32
CA LEU A 97 -6.55 -5.59 -1.13
C LEU A 97 -6.63 -7.09 -0.82
N THR A 98 -5.48 -7.76 -0.77
CA THR A 98 -5.38 -9.17 -0.39
C THR A 98 -4.43 -9.35 0.77
N GLN A 99 -4.93 -9.87 1.88
CA GLN A 99 -4.17 -9.95 3.12
C GLN A 99 -4.19 -11.34 3.74
N LYS A 100 -3.08 -11.72 4.36
CA LYS A 100 -2.96 -12.97 5.11
C LYS A 100 -2.14 -12.80 6.38
N GLY A 101 -2.79 -12.93 7.54
CA GLY A 101 -2.15 -12.93 8.85
C GLY A 101 -2.96 -12.15 9.89
N SER A 102 -2.29 -11.31 10.67
CA SER A 102 -2.92 -10.46 11.69
C SER A 102 -2.87 -9.02 11.22
N ASN A 103 -4.02 -8.42 10.88
CA ASN A 103 -4.03 -7.11 10.23
C ASN A 103 -5.04 -6.17 10.87
N ASP A 104 -4.62 -4.94 11.15
CA ASP A 104 -5.51 -3.85 11.51
C ASP A 104 -5.60 -2.89 10.32
N PHE A 105 -6.83 -2.57 9.91
CA PHE A 105 -7.07 -1.79 8.71
C PHE A 105 -8.02 -0.62 8.96
N ALA A 106 -7.59 0.57 8.58
CA ALA A 106 -8.42 1.77 8.53
C ALA A 106 -8.53 2.29 7.09
N VAL A 107 -9.77 2.51 6.64
CA VAL A 107 -10.08 3.07 5.31
C VAL A 107 -10.86 4.36 5.45
N ASN A 108 -10.36 5.42 4.81
CA ASN A 108 -11.12 6.63 4.56
C ASN A 108 -11.25 6.84 3.05
N SER A 109 -12.46 6.82 2.52
CA SER A 109 -12.69 6.75 1.06
C SER A 109 -13.87 7.58 0.58
N GLU A 110 -13.64 8.43 -0.41
CA GLU A 110 -14.68 9.19 -1.13
C GLU A 110 -14.75 8.76 -2.60
N HIS A 111 -15.94 8.36 -3.07
CA HIS A 111 -16.20 7.92 -4.44
C HIS A 111 -15.35 6.73 -4.93
N ASP A 112 -15.15 5.73 -4.07
CA ASP A 112 -14.25 4.61 -4.32
C ASP A 112 -14.98 3.27 -4.53
N THR A 113 -14.28 2.33 -5.17
CA THR A 113 -14.65 0.92 -5.18
C THR A 113 -13.52 0.10 -4.57
N SER A 114 -13.82 -0.59 -3.47
CA SER A 114 -12.83 -1.41 -2.76
C SER A 114 -13.23 -2.87 -2.72
N MET A 115 -12.30 -3.75 -3.09
CA MET A 115 -12.39 -5.19 -2.93
C MET A 115 -11.36 -5.66 -1.90
N LEU A 116 -11.84 -6.35 -0.87
CA LEU A 116 -11.01 -6.78 0.24
C LEU A 116 -11.15 -8.28 0.46
N THR A 117 -10.03 -8.99 0.38
CA THR A 117 -9.93 -10.42 0.71
C THR A 117 -8.97 -10.61 1.86
N GLN A 118 -9.45 -11.19 2.96
CA GLN A 118 -8.66 -11.33 4.19
C GLN A 118 -8.64 -12.77 4.69
N LYS A 119 -7.48 -13.20 5.20
CA LYS A 119 -7.34 -14.50 5.84
C LYS A 119 -6.49 -14.42 7.11
N GLY A 120 -7.13 -14.65 8.25
CA GLY A 120 -6.50 -14.61 9.57
C GLY A 120 -7.31 -13.76 10.53
N SER A 121 -6.67 -13.18 11.54
CA SER A 121 -7.31 -12.27 12.49
C SER A 121 -7.23 -10.86 11.93
N ASN A 122 -8.36 -10.21 11.68
CA ASN A 122 -8.33 -8.86 11.13
C ASN A 122 -9.32 -7.96 11.85
N ASP A 123 -8.93 -6.72 12.09
CA ASP A 123 -9.81 -5.62 12.44
C ASP A 123 -9.94 -4.66 11.26
N LEU A 124 -11.14 -4.11 11.07
CA LEU A 124 -11.49 -3.28 9.93
C LEU A 124 -12.36 -2.10 10.38
N ASP A 125 -11.77 -0.90 10.32
CA ASP A 125 -12.46 0.36 10.44
C ASP A 125 -12.61 1.03 9.06
N VAL A 126 -13.81 1.49 8.74
CA VAL A 126 -14.20 1.94 7.41
C VAL A 126 -15.07 3.18 7.55
N ASN A 127 -14.52 4.32 7.14
CA ASN A 127 -15.24 5.57 7.01
C ASN A 127 -15.34 5.94 5.53
N THR A 128 -16.48 5.66 4.89
CA THR A 128 -16.59 5.85 3.43
C THR A 128 -17.93 6.38 3.00
N GLN A 129 -17.91 7.19 1.93
CA GLN A 129 -19.08 7.50 1.09
C GLN A 129 -19.17 6.54 -0.11
N SER A 130 -18.66 5.30 0.06
CA SER A 130 -18.25 4.41 -1.03
C SER A 130 -18.72 2.97 -0.82
N THR A 131 -18.57 2.10 -1.82
CA THR A 131 -19.02 0.70 -1.75
C THR A 131 -17.83 -0.25 -1.51
N ILE A 132 -17.87 -1.03 -0.42
CA ILE A 132 -16.88 -2.07 -0.11
C ILE A 132 -17.47 -3.46 -0.31
N HIS A 133 -16.74 -4.32 -1.03
CA HIS A 133 -17.10 -5.72 -1.24
C HIS A 133 -16.10 -6.66 -0.53
N PRO A 134 -16.44 -7.20 0.66
CA PRO A 134 -15.62 -8.19 1.35
C PRO A 134 -15.82 -9.60 0.77
N TYR A 135 -14.74 -10.37 0.62
CA TYR A 135 -14.73 -11.77 0.18
C TYR A 135 -13.81 -12.66 1.03
#